data_AF-A0A930GVA4-F1
#
_entry.id   AF-A0A930GVA4-F1
#
_cell.length_a   1.000
_cell.length_b   1.000
_cell.length_c   1.000
_cell.angle_alpha   90.00
_cell.angle_beta   90.00
_cell.angle_gamma   90.00
#
_symmetry.space_group_name_H-M   'P 1'
#
loop_
_entity.id
_entity.type
_entity.pdbx_description
1 polymer ?
#
loop_
_entity_poly.entity_id
_entity_poly.type
_entity_poly.pdbx_seq_one_letter_code
_entity_poly.pdbx_strand_id
1 'polypeptide(L)'
;IAPSICINSIDSNKSSVKDLVGETFSVNTLEECDEREDTFYIYESEPMVSYRLEIIEIKDDNANIRCTGVLIVDGYADPIEKEYFEIDSLIPIIESVDDWKKFEL
;
A
#
# COMPACT_ATOMS: atom_id res chain seq x y z
N ILE A 1 1.12 -18.29 7.03
CA ILE A 1 1.41 -16.85 7.19
C ILE A 1 0.47 -16.13 6.24
N ALA A 2 -0.26 -15.11 6.69
CA ALA A 2 -1.16 -14.33 5.85
C ALA A 2 -0.44 -13.01 5.52
N PRO A 3 0.07 -12.84 4.29
CA PRO A 3 0.78 -11.61 3.95
C PRO A 3 -0.17 -10.41 4.05
N SER A 4 0.30 -9.31 4.63
CA SER A 4 -0.52 -8.09 4.78
C SER A 4 0.28 -6.85 4.41
N ILE A 5 -0.26 -6.05 3.51
CA ILE A 5 0.25 -4.73 3.16
C ILE A 5 -0.58 -3.67 3.90
N CYS A 6 0.10 -2.75 4.59
CA CYS A 6 -0.48 -1.57 5.21
C CYS A 6 0.14 -0.34 4.58
N ILE A 7 -0.67 0.49 3.93
CA ILE A 7 -0.28 1.79 3.40
C ILE A 7 -1.11 2.82 4.16
N ASN A 8 -0.43 3.63 4.96
CA ASN A 8 -1.01 4.71 5.73
C ASN A 8 -1.50 5.84 4.83
N SER A 9 -2.31 6.72 5.40
CA SER A 9 -2.99 7.81 4.70
C SER A 9 -2.10 8.54 3.70
N ILE A 10 -2.64 8.72 2.50
CA ILE A 10 -2.01 9.47 1.41
C ILE A 10 -2.75 10.79 1.28
N ASP A 11 -2.03 11.89 1.41
CA ASP A 11 -2.60 13.21 1.16
C ASP A 11 -2.99 13.34 -0.31
N SER A 12 -4.19 13.85 -0.55
CA SER A 12 -4.71 14.07 -1.88
C SER A 12 -5.41 15.42 -1.96
N ASN A 13 -5.25 16.12 -3.08
CA ASN A 13 -5.94 17.37 -3.37
C ASN A 13 -7.27 17.16 -4.11
N LYS A 14 -7.70 15.90 -4.28
CA LYS A 14 -8.94 15.56 -4.96
C LYS A 14 -10.17 15.83 -4.09
N SER A 15 -11.24 16.26 -4.75
CA SER A 15 -12.52 16.57 -4.12
C SER A 15 -13.43 15.36 -3.93
N SER A 16 -13.18 14.27 -4.65
CA SER A 16 -13.99 13.05 -4.54
C SER A 16 -13.15 11.80 -4.79
N VAL A 17 -13.61 10.67 -4.23
CA VAL A 17 -13.00 9.35 -4.44
C VAL A 17 -12.89 8.99 -5.91
N LYS A 18 -13.90 9.33 -6.72
CA LYS A 18 -13.90 9.03 -8.18
C LYS A 18 -12.77 9.73 -8.93
N ASP A 19 -12.31 10.87 -8.42
CA ASP A 19 -11.21 11.64 -9.03
C ASP A 19 -9.83 11.02 -8.72
N LEU A 20 -9.77 9.96 -7.92
CA LEU A 20 -8.55 9.20 -7.62
C LEU A 20 -8.20 8.17 -8.70
N VAL A 21 -9.12 7.85 -9.62
CA VAL A 21 -8.83 6.90 -10.70
C VAL A 21 -7.70 7.44 -11.59
N GLY A 22 -6.66 6.65 -11.78
CA GLY A 22 -5.44 7.01 -12.49
C GLY A 22 -4.42 7.77 -11.65
N GLU A 23 -4.72 8.12 -10.39
CA GLU A 23 -3.74 8.71 -9.49
C GLU A 23 -2.69 7.68 -9.08
N THR A 24 -1.48 8.19 -8.86
CA THR A 24 -0.31 7.37 -8.52
C THR A 24 0.38 7.97 -7.33
N PHE A 25 0.68 7.14 -6.35
CA PHE A 25 1.47 7.48 -5.18
C PHE A 25 2.79 6.71 -5.21
N SER A 26 3.88 7.31 -4.74
CA SER A 26 5.17 6.63 -4.69
C SER A 26 5.99 7.10 -3.51
N VAL A 27 6.59 6.13 -2.83
CA VAL A 27 7.59 6.33 -1.78
C VAL A 27 8.91 5.82 -2.31
N ASN A 28 9.96 6.62 -2.21
CA ASN A 28 11.21 6.36 -2.92
C ASN A 28 12.36 5.94 -2.01
N THR A 29 12.25 6.21 -0.70
CA THR A 29 13.32 5.94 0.26
C THR A 29 12.83 5.09 1.42
N LEU A 30 13.76 4.34 2.00
CA LEU A 30 13.50 3.57 3.22
C LEU A 30 13.10 4.47 4.40
N GLU A 31 13.73 5.64 4.52
CA GLU A 31 13.42 6.63 5.55
C GLU A 31 11.97 7.13 5.43
N GLU A 32 11.51 7.41 4.21
CA GLU A 32 10.13 7.84 3.97
C GLU A 32 9.12 6.72 4.26
N CYS A 33 9.45 5.46 3.92
CA CYS A 33 8.62 4.31 4.30
C CYS A 33 8.53 4.15 5.82
N ASP A 34 9.64 4.32 6.54
CA ASP A 34 9.73 4.21 8.01
C ASP A 34 8.96 5.35 8.70
N GLU A 35 9.15 6.59 8.26
CA GLU A 35 8.40 7.77 8.75
C GLU A 35 6.90 7.64 8.55
N ARG A 36 6.48 6.98 7.46
CA ARG A 36 5.07 6.72 7.15
C ARG A 36 4.53 5.47 7.85
N GLU A 37 5.38 4.67 8.47
CA GLU A 37 5.04 3.35 9.03
C GLU A 37 4.33 2.42 8.01
N ASP A 38 4.63 2.59 6.71
CA ASP A 38 4.09 1.74 5.66
C ASP A 38 4.78 0.37 5.69
N THR A 39 4.01 -0.71 5.70
CA THR A 39 4.53 -2.05 6.01
C THR A 39 4.02 -3.11 5.05
N PHE A 40 4.84 -4.14 4.80
CA PHE A 40 4.41 -5.34 4.08
C PHE A 40 4.94 -6.59 4.76
N TYR A 41 4.08 -7.18 5.59
CA TYR A 41 4.40 -8.36 6.37
C TYR A 41 4.24 -9.60 5.51
N ILE A 42 5.35 -10.23 5.12
CA ILE A 42 5.35 -11.59 4.55
C ILE A 42 6.07 -12.57 5.48
N TYR A 43 7.18 -12.15 6.08
CA TYR A 43 8.02 -13.01 6.91
C TYR A 43 8.34 -12.41 8.29
N GLU A 44 8.61 -11.09 8.40
CA GLU A 44 8.80 -10.32 9.66
C GLU A 44 8.35 -8.85 9.46
N SER A 45 8.53 -7.99 10.47
CA SER A 45 8.21 -6.54 10.46
C SER A 45 9.23 -5.68 9.69
N GLU A 46 9.79 -6.23 8.62
CA GLU A 46 10.79 -5.55 7.81
C GLU A 46 10.12 -4.48 6.92
N PRO A 47 10.69 -3.27 6.83
CA PRO A 47 10.10 -2.16 6.09
C PRO A 47 10.18 -2.34 4.58
N MET A 48 9.27 -1.68 3.86
CA MET A 48 9.39 -1.50 2.42
C MET A 48 10.55 -0.54 2.10
N VAL A 49 11.29 -0.75 1.01
CA VAL A 49 12.36 0.19 0.59
C VAL A 49 11.80 1.30 -0.29
N SER A 50 10.94 0.92 -1.23
CA SER A 50 10.27 1.83 -2.15
C SER A 50 9.09 1.13 -2.79
N TYR A 51 8.06 1.88 -3.14
CA TYR A 51 6.92 1.34 -3.87
C TYR A 51 6.18 2.43 -4.64
N ARG A 52 5.39 2.00 -5.62
CA ARG A 52 4.44 2.81 -6.37
C ARG A 52 3.08 2.14 -6.30
N LEU A 53 2.08 2.87 -5.86
CA LEU A 53 0.67 2.50 -5.87
C LEU A 53 -0.05 3.27 -6.97
N GLU A 54 -0.90 2.59 -7.73
CA GLU A 54 -1.75 3.16 -8.76
C GLU A 54 -3.19 2.70 -8.54
N ILE A 55 -4.14 3.63 -8.61
CA ILE A 55 -5.57 3.33 -8.52
C ILE A 55 -6.08 3.14 -9.96
N ILE A 56 -6.32 1.90 -10.35
CA ILE A 56 -6.68 1.52 -11.73
C ILE A 56 -8.15 1.85 -12.02
N GLU A 57 -9.04 1.47 -11.12
CA GLU A 57 -10.48 1.64 -11.27
C GLU A 57 -11.12 1.75 -9.89
N ILE A 58 -12.23 2.48 -9.80
CA ILE A 58 -13.09 2.48 -8.62
C ILE A 58 -14.50 2.09 -9.04
N LYS A 59 -15.02 1.04 -8.42
CA LYS A 59 -16.36 0.50 -8.70
C LYS A 59 -16.95 -0.15 -7.46
N ASP A 60 -18.24 0.09 -7.23
CA ASP A 60 -19.03 -0.54 -6.16
C ASP A 60 -18.31 -0.50 -4.79
N ASP A 61 -17.89 0.69 -4.34
CA ASP A 61 -17.16 0.95 -3.09
C ASP A 61 -15.80 0.24 -2.95
N ASN A 62 -15.25 -0.27 -4.06
CA ASN A 62 -13.94 -0.89 -4.09
C ASN A 62 -13.01 -0.19 -5.09
N ALA A 63 -11.73 -0.11 -4.75
CA ALA A 63 -10.66 0.32 -5.64
C ALA A 63 -9.88 -0.90 -6.13
N ASN A 64 -9.72 -1.03 -7.44
CA ASN A 64 -8.68 -1.88 -8.00
C ASN A 64 -7.37 -1.10 -7.94
N ILE A 65 -6.37 -1.64 -7.24
CA ILE A 65 -5.05 -1.05 -7.12
C ILE A 65 -3.99 -1.95 -7.75
N ARG A 66 -2.94 -1.32 -8.26
CA ARG A 66 -1.66 -1.98 -8.51
C ARG A 66 -0.60 -1.36 -7.63
N CYS A 67 0.10 -2.19 -6.86
CA CYS A 67 1.22 -1.78 -6.04
C CYS A 67 2.46 -2.58 -6.45
N THR A 68 3.53 -1.89 -6.84
CA THR A 68 4.81 -2.49 -7.20
C THR A 68 5.91 -1.88 -6.35
N GLY A 69 6.87 -2.67 -5.89
CA GLY A 69 7.96 -2.12 -5.08
C GLY A 69 9.07 -3.11 -4.77
N VAL A 70 9.89 -2.73 -3.80
CA VAL A 70 11.02 -3.51 -3.29
C VAL A 70 10.87 -3.72 -1.80
N LEU A 71 10.93 -4.98 -1.38
CA LEU A 71 10.89 -5.41 0.02
C LEU A 71 12.30 -5.66 0.54
N ILE A 72 12.48 -5.46 1.84
CA ILE A 72 13.59 -6.07 2.57
C ILE A 72 13.12 -7.45 3.04
N VAL A 73 13.82 -8.50 2.60
CA VAL A 73 13.50 -9.89 2.99
C VAL A 73 14.39 -10.34 4.16
N ASP A 74 15.63 -9.87 4.18
CA ASP A 74 16.56 -10.05 5.29
C ASP A 74 17.37 -8.76 5.50
N GLY A 75 17.00 -8.00 6.54
CA GLY A 75 17.70 -6.79 6.96
C GLY A 75 19.01 -7.04 7.71
N TYR A 76 19.26 -8.27 8.15
CA TYR A 76 20.47 -8.68 8.88
C TYR A 76 21.57 -9.24 7.95
N ALA A 77 21.23 -9.56 6.70
CA ALA A 77 22.20 -9.98 5.69
C ALA A 77 23.16 -8.85 5.28
N ASP A 78 24.39 -9.21 4.89
CA ASP A 78 25.39 -8.30 4.33
C ASP A 78 25.82 -8.78 2.93
N PRO A 79 25.32 -8.17 1.84
CA PRO A 79 24.39 -7.04 1.80
C PRO A 79 22.93 -7.45 2.11
N ILE A 80 22.10 -6.48 2.52
CA ILE A 80 20.65 -6.66 2.75
C ILE A 80 20.00 -7.36 1.55
N GLU A 81 19.22 -8.41 1.83
CA GLU A 81 18.47 -9.12 0.79
C GLU A 81 17.16 -8.40 0.46
N LYS A 82 16.90 -8.27 -0.84
CA LYS A 82 15.74 -7.54 -1.36
C LYS A 82 15.02 -8.34 -2.43
N GLU A 83 13.71 -8.16 -2.50
CA GLU A 83 12.87 -8.79 -3.51
C GLU A 83 11.88 -7.80 -4.12
N TYR A 84 11.59 -7.98 -5.40
CA TYR A 84 10.55 -7.20 -6.08
C TYR A 84 9.19 -7.82 -5.82
N PHE A 85 8.19 -6.97 -5.57
CA PHE A 85 6.81 -7.42 -5.49
C PHE A 85 5.92 -6.65 -6.46
N GLU A 86 4.85 -7.32 -6.84
CA GLU A 86 3.71 -6.75 -7.54
C GLU A 86 2.43 -7.32 -6.93
N ILE A 87 1.50 -6.45 -6.59
CA ILE A 87 0.16 -6.78 -6.12
C ILE A 87 -0.82 -6.10 -7.05
N ASP A 88 -1.76 -6.88 -7.58
CA ASP A 88 -2.97 -6.41 -8.25
C ASP A 88 -4.12 -6.88 -7.37
N SER A 89 -4.81 -5.94 -6.71
CA SER A 89 -5.79 -6.28 -5.68
C SER A 89 -6.96 -5.33 -5.66
N LEU A 90 -8.12 -5.88 -5.32
CA LEU A 90 -9.31 -5.13 -4.99
C LEU A 90 -9.29 -4.80 -3.50
N ILE A 91 -9.42 -3.53 -3.14
CA ILE A 91 -9.49 -3.07 -1.74
C ILE A 91 -10.77 -2.26 -1.49
N PRO A 92 -11.37 -2.37 -0.30
CA PRO A 92 -12.51 -1.54 0.06
C PRO A 92 -12.10 -0.07 0.20
N ILE A 93 -13.00 0.83 -0.18
CA ILE A 93 -12.84 2.27 0.06
C ILE A 93 -13.54 2.63 1.37
N ILE A 94 -12.79 3.28 2.26
CA ILE A 94 -13.26 3.76 3.56
C ILE A 94 -13.17 5.28 3.57
N GLU A 95 -14.31 5.97 3.43
CA GLU A 95 -14.39 7.44 3.48
C GLU A 95 -14.68 7.93 4.91
N SER A 96 -15.23 7.05 5.76
CA SER A 96 -15.63 7.35 7.13
C SER A 96 -15.57 6.12 8.03
N VAL A 97 -15.61 6.34 9.36
CA VAL A 97 -15.66 5.24 10.35
C VAL A 97 -16.89 4.34 10.17
N ASP A 98 -17.98 4.86 9.59
CA ASP A 98 -19.18 4.07 9.35
C ASP A 98 -19.02 3.09 8.17
N ASP A 99 -18.11 3.35 7.23
CA ASP A 99 -17.89 2.48 6.07
C ASP A 99 -17.32 1.12 6.46
N TRP A 100 -16.62 1.02 7.59
CA TRP A 100 -16.14 -0.27 8.12
C TRP A 100 -17.28 -1.28 8.31
N LYS A 101 -18.48 -0.81 8.65
CA LYS A 101 -19.67 -1.66 8.83
C LYS A 101 -20.11 -2.33 7.52
N LYS A 102 -19.75 -1.78 6.35
CA LYS A 102 -20.07 -2.37 5.04
C LYS A 102 -19.30 -3.66 4.78
N PHE A 103 -18.16 -3.85 5.46
CA PHE A 103 -17.20 -4.92 5.16
C PHE A 103 -17.10 -5.98 6.26
N GLU A 104 -17.93 -5.92 7.31
CA GLU A 104 -17.95 -6.86 8.44
C GLU A 104 -16.56 -7.09 9.09
N LEU A 105 -15.70 -6.07 9.05
CA LEU A 105 -14.36 -6.05 9.66
C LEU A 105 -14.40 -5.52 11.11
#